data_AF-A0A2S5B0F5-F1
#
_entry.id   AF-A0A2S5B0F5-F1
#
_cell.length_a   1.000
_cell.length_b   1.000
_cell.length_c   1.000
_cell.angle_alpha   90.00
_cell.angle_beta   90.00
_cell.angle_gamma   90.00
#
_symmetry.space_group_name_H-M   'P 1'
#
loop_
_entity.id
_entity.type
_entity.pdbx_description
1 polymer ?
#
loop_
_entity_poly.entity_id
_entity_poly.type
_entity_poly.pdbx_seq_one_letter_code
_entity_poly.pdbx_strand_id
1 'polypeptide(L)'
;MAASGPPPGFFPPEVGEAPPLPRYQEPPALSEEALAAKARKWQSLQAKRYKDVRKRGIVDTGKQPLPPQHLRKIVRDHGDMSNRKFRQDKRVHLGALKYVPHAVLKLLENMPMPWEQVREVPVIYHITGAITFVNEVPKVIPPVYHAQWATMWLAMRREKRDRRHFKRMRFPPFDDEEPPLDYGDNVLDTEPLEAIQLDLDEEEDAPVADWLYDSRPLLDTPHVNGSSYRLWNLDLPQMANLYRFGRTLLSDFNDRNYFYLFEPKAFFTAKALNVAIPGGPRFEPLFRESDNFDDDWNEFNDINKVIIRQQIRTEYKIAFPHLYNSRPRAVHISTYHEPHNLYIRTEDPDLPAFYFDPIIHPISSRGTAPKNEMIPHEATVFGDSDEDDEFELPEECEAFLADDELETERTADAIALWWAPYPYNQRSGRTVRAQDIPLVKNWYLEHCPPGQAVKVRVSYQKLV
;
A
#
# COMPACT_ATOMS: atom_id res chain seq x y z
N MET A 1 -17.39 -34.05 91.11
CA MET A 1 -18.31 -34.53 90.06
C MET A 1 -17.71 -35.77 89.44
N ALA A 2 -18.56 -36.78 89.28
CA ALA A 2 -18.22 -38.17 89.04
C ALA A 2 -17.44 -38.44 87.74
N ALA A 3 -16.62 -39.48 87.84
CA ALA A 3 -15.80 -40.08 86.80
C ALA A 3 -16.63 -40.72 85.67
N SER A 4 -16.12 -40.66 84.45
CA SER A 4 -16.23 -41.75 83.48
C SER A 4 -14.84 -42.38 83.33
N GLY A 5 -14.67 -43.57 83.88
CA GLY A 5 -13.44 -44.36 83.72
C GLY A 5 -13.35 -44.97 82.31
N PRO A 6 -12.14 -45.11 81.75
CA PRO A 6 -11.94 -45.85 80.50
C PRO A 6 -12.11 -47.37 80.73
N PRO A 7 -12.46 -48.13 79.67
CA PRO A 7 -12.81 -49.55 79.76
C PRO A 7 -11.63 -50.44 80.16
N PRO A 8 -11.88 -51.61 80.80
CA PRO A 8 -10.84 -52.47 81.34
C PRO A 8 -10.09 -53.18 80.21
N GLY A 9 -8.76 -53.08 80.19
CA GLY A 9 -7.91 -53.88 79.30
C GLY A 9 -6.62 -53.22 78.83
N PHE A 10 -6.43 -51.92 79.06
CA PHE A 10 -5.19 -51.22 78.66
C PHE A 10 -4.44 -50.75 79.90
N PHE A 11 -3.57 -51.62 80.42
CA PHE A 11 -2.57 -51.22 81.42
C PHE A 11 -1.52 -50.33 80.73
N PRO A 12 -1.13 -49.19 81.31
CA PRO A 12 -0.06 -48.37 80.79
C PRO A 12 1.26 -49.18 80.83
N PRO A 13 2.00 -49.27 79.72
CA PRO A 13 3.28 -49.96 79.69
C PRO A 13 4.27 -49.23 80.60
N GLU A 14 5.14 -50.01 81.24
CA GLU A 14 6.28 -49.53 82.00
C GLU A 14 7.02 -48.42 81.25
N VAL A 15 7.44 -47.41 82.01
CA VAL A 15 8.26 -46.29 81.52
C VAL A 15 9.65 -46.84 81.14
N GLY A 16 9.73 -47.46 79.97
CA GLY A 16 10.96 -47.66 79.22
C GLY A 16 11.18 -46.45 78.32
N GLU A 17 12.40 -45.93 78.33
CA GLU A 17 12.84 -44.78 77.53
C GLU A 17 12.33 -44.81 76.08
N ALA A 18 11.86 -43.67 75.60
CA ALA A 18 11.56 -43.47 74.19
C ALA A 18 12.80 -43.78 73.33
N PRO A 19 12.67 -44.51 72.21
CA PRO A 19 13.78 -44.75 71.30
C PRO A 19 14.32 -43.40 70.81
N PRO A 20 15.65 -43.21 70.79
CA PRO A 20 16.25 -41.92 70.47
C PRO A 20 15.89 -41.53 69.03
N LEU A 21 15.52 -40.25 68.83
CA LEU A 21 15.47 -39.62 67.51
C LEU A 21 16.76 -39.95 66.75
N PRO A 22 16.72 -40.28 65.45
CA PRO A 22 17.94 -40.55 64.69
C PRO A 22 18.87 -39.34 64.85
N ARG A 23 19.96 -39.55 65.60
CA ARG A 23 21.02 -38.56 65.77
C ARG A 23 21.47 -38.19 64.37
N TYR A 24 21.41 -36.91 64.03
CA TYR A 24 22.10 -36.38 62.86
C TYR A 24 23.57 -36.76 62.99
N GLN A 25 23.98 -37.80 62.27
CA GLN A 25 25.39 -38.11 62.11
C GLN A 25 25.92 -37.14 61.08
N GLU A 26 26.81 -36.24 61.52
CA GLU A 26 27.59 -35.44 60.58
C GLU A 26 28.30 -36.42 59.63
N PRO A 27 28.14 -36.26 58.32
CA PRO A 27 28.86 -37.09 57.37
C PRO A 27 30.37 -36.93 57.63
N PRO A 28 31.15 -38.02 57.52
CA PRO A 28 32.59 -37.97 57.75
C PRO A 28 33.23 -36.88 56.87
N ALA A 29 34.22 -36.19 57.42
CA ALA A 29 34.96 -35.14 56.72
C ALA A 29 35.47 -35.69 55.38
N LEU A 30 34.90 -35.17 54.29
CA LEU A 30 35.26 -35.59 52.94
C LEU A 30 36.73 -35.22 52.68
N SER A 31 37.46 -36.10 51.99
CA SER A 31 38.82 -35.78 51.54
C SER A 31 38.80 -34.54 50.65
N GLU A 32 39.91 -33.80 50.64
CA GLU A 32 40.08 -32.57 49.85
C GLU A 32 39.78 -32.81 48.35
N GLU A 33 40.15 -33.99 47.85
CA GLU A 33 39.89 -34.43 46.49
C GLU A 33 38.39 -34.65 46.20
N ALA A 34 37.65 -35.21 47.16
CA ALA A 34 36.20 -35.40 47.05
C ALA A 34 35.44 -34.06 47.10
N LEU A 35 35.92 -33.10 47.90
CA LEU A 35 35.39 -31.73 47.93
C LEU A 35 35.64 -31.00 46.61
N ALA A 36 36.85 -31.10 46.05
CA ALA A 36 37.17 -30.52 44.75
C ALA A 36 36.32 -31.10 43.61
N ALA A 37 36.05 -32.41 43.64
CA ALA A 37 35.17 -33.07 42.68
C ALA A 37 33.71 -32.60 42.82
N LYS A 38 33.23 -32.42 44.06
CA LYS A 38 31.88 -31.91 44.34
C LYS A 38 31.74 -30.44 43.93
N ALA A 39 32.76 -29.62 44.17
CA ALA A 39 32.81 -28.23 43.73
C ALA A 39 32.77 -28.11 42.20
N ARG A 40 33.55 -28.93 41.48
CA ARG A 40 33.51 -29.01 40.00
C ARG A 40 32.14 -29.45 39.48
N LYS A 41 31.53 -30.47 40.10
CA LYS A 41 30.17 -30.90 39.76
C LYS A 41 29.15 -29.78 39.99
N TRP A 42 29.23 -29.10 41.13
CA TRP A 42 28.36 -27.97 41.46
C TRP A 42 28.53 -26.81 40.47
N GLN A 43 29.76 -26.42 40.15
CA GLN A 43 30.05 -25.37 39.16
C GLN A 43 29.51 -25.76 37.77
N SER A 44 29.73 -26.98 37.31
CA SER A 44 29.18 -27.43 36.00
C SER A 44 27.65 -27.45 35.99
N LEU A 45 27.02 -27.81 37.10
CA LEU A 45 25.57 -27.84 37.25
C LEU A 45 24.99 -26.42 37.29
N GLN A 46 25.61 -25.51 38.01
CA GLN A 46 25.23 -24.10 38.10
C GLN A 46 25.42 -23.39 36.76
N ALA A 47 26.55 -23.63 36.07
CA ALA A 47 26.81 -23.11 34.74
C ALA A 47 25.77 -23.60 33.70
N LYS A 48 25.33 -24.86 33.78
CA LYS A 48 24.25 -25.38 32.92
C LYS A 48 22.86 -24.85 33.32
N ARG A 49 22.61 -24.70 34.61
CA ARG A 49 21.30 -24.28 35.16
C ARG A 49 21.02 -22.80 34.88
N TYR A 50 22.03 -21.94 35.03
CA TYR A 50 21.92 -20.50 34.86
C TYR A 50 22.59 -19.99 33.58
N LYS A 51 22.84 -20.87 32.60
CA LYS A 51 23.20 -20.46 31.24
C LYS A 51 22.13 -19.51 30.72
N ASP A 52 22.51 -18.37 30.15
CA ASP A 52 21.60 -17.26 29.80
C ASP A 52 20.38 -17.68 28.97
N VAL A 53 20.48 -18.77 28.21
CA VAL A 53 19.37 -19.43 27.47
C VAL A 53 18.17 -19.80 28.36
N ARG A 54 18.34 -19.91 29.69
CA ARG A 54 17.31 -20.27 30.66
C ARG A 54 16.77 -19.10 31.48
N LYS A 55 17.22 -17.86 31.25
CA LYS A 55 16.67 -16.68 31.94
C LYS A 55 15.27 -16.35 31.41
N ARG A 56 14.22 -16.79 32.13
CA ARG A 56 12.81 -16.31 32.07
C ARG A 56 12.16 -16.16 30.68
N GLY A 57 12.56 -16.97 29.70
CA GLY A 57 11.89 -17.11 28.41
C GLY A 57 12.57 -18.19 27.59
N ILE A 58 11.78 -19.00 26.86
CA ILE A 58 12.35 -19.93 25.88
C ILE A 58 12.87 -19.06 24.72
N VAL A 59 14.18 -18.99 24.56
CA VAL A 59 14.80 -18.43 23.36
C VAL A 59 14.65 -19.48 22.26
N ASP A 60 13.54 -19.41 21.52
CA ASP A 60 13.40 -20.18 20.28
C ASP A 60 14.34 -19.57 19.24
N THR A 61 15.33 -20.34 18.79
CA THR A 61 16.31 -19.93 17.78
C THR A 61 15.71 -19.74 16.38
N GLY A 62 14.40 -19.98 16.24
CA GLY A 62 13.69 -19.92 14.98
C GLY A 62 13.99 -21.15 14.13
N LYS A 63 13.03 -21.53 13.27
CA LYS A 63 13.24 -22.57 12.27
C LYS A 63 14.10 -22.00 11.14
N GLN A 64 15.24 -22.63 10.90
CA GLN A 64 16.15 -22.27 9.80
C GLN A 64 15.59 -22.80 8.46
N PRO A 65 15.90 -22.12 7.35
CA PRO A 65 15.52 -22.61 6.02
C PRO A 65 16.19 -23.96 5.73
N LEU A 66 15.40 -24.87 5.14
CA LEU A 66 15.88 -26.18 4.70
C LEU A 66 16.30 -26.11 3.22
N PRO A 67 17.21 -26.99 2.75
CA PRO A 67 17.59 -27.03 1.35
C PRO A 67 16.38 -27.30 0.44
N PRO A 68 16.24 -26.61 -0.71
CA PRO A 68 15.08 -26.75 -1.59
C PRO A 68 14.93 -28.17 -2.17
N GLN A 69 16.03 -28.91 -2.31
CA GLN A 69 16.03 -30.29 -2.78
C GLN A 69 15.27 -31.23 -1.83
N HIS A 70 15.21 -30.90 -0.53
CA HIS A 70 14.49 -31.69 0.45
C HIS A 70 12.99 -31.77 0.11
N LEU A 71 12.36 -30.63 -0.15
CA LEU A 71 10.95 -30.58 -0.54
C LEU A 71 10.71 -31.28 -1.89
N ARG A 72 11.54 -30.99 -2.89
CA ARG A 72 11.42 -31.61 -4.23
C ARG A 72 11.47 -33.13 -4.15
N LYS A 73 12.41 -33.68 -3.37
CA LYS A 73 12.52 -35.13 -3.16
C LYS A 73 11.30 -35.71 -2.45
N ILE A 74 10.77 -35.05 -1.42
CA ILE A 74 9.57 -35.52 -0.72
C ILE A 74 8.39 -35.61 -1.69
N VAL A 75 8.16 -34.58 -2.50
CA VAL A 75 7.04 -34.55 -3.46
C VAL A 75 7.21 -35.63 -4.52
N ARG A 76 8.43 -35.80 -5.06
CA ARG A 76 8.75 -36.86 -6.04
C ARG A 76 8.58 -38.27 -5.47
N ASP A 77 9.01 -38.51 -4.22
CA ASP A 77 8.90 -39.81 -3.56
C ASP A 77 7.43 -40.19 -3.26
N HIS A 78 6.58 -39.21 -2.91
CA HIS A 78 5.15 -39.44 -2.62
C HIS A 78 4.32 -39.62 -3.90
N GLY A 79 4.65 -38.89 -4.98
CA GLY A 79 4.02 -39.01 -6.30
C GLY A 79 2.50 -38.93 -6.23
N ASP A 80 1.83 -39.92 -6.83
CA ASP A 80 0.37 -40.06 -6.87
C ASP A 80 -0.22 -40.80 -5.65
N MET A 81 0.59 -41.09 -4.63
CA MET A 81 0.19 -41.85 -3.44
C MET A 81 -0.30 -43.28 -3.74
N SER A 82 0.03 -43.86 -4.89
CA SER A 82 -0.30 -45.26 -5.23
C SER A 82 0.51 -46.26 -4.38
N ASN A 83 1.74 -45.89 -4.00
CA ASN A 83 2.66 -46.76 -3.29
C ASN A 83 2.19 -47.07 -1.85
N ARG A 84 2.22 -48.35 -1.47
CA ARG A 84 1.82 -48.84 -0.13
C ARG A 84 2.67 -48.25 1.00
N LYS A 85 3.91 -47.84 0.73
CA LYS A 85 4.83 -47.24 1.70
C LYS A 85 4.23 -46.01 2.40
N PHE A 86 3.48 -45.18 1.68
CA PHE A 86 2.92 -43.91 2.16
C PHE A 86 1.44 -44.00 2.55
N ARG A 87 0.95 -45.20 2.89
CA ARG A 87 -0.46 -45.43 3.24
C ARG A 87 -0.93 -44.58 4.42
N GLN A 88 -0.07 -44.35 5.41
CA GLN A 88 -0.40 -43.57 6.61
C GLN A 88 -0.60 -42.07 6.28
N ASP A 89 0.13 -41.56 5.29
CA ASP A 89 0.12 -40.14 4.91
C ASP A 89 -1.09 -39.76 4.04
N LYS A 90 -1.83 -40.73 3.48
CA LYS A 90 -3.06 -40.48 2.70
C LYS A 90 -4.10 -39.70 3.49
N ARG A 91 -4.25 -40.01 4.79
CA ARG A 91 -5.17 -39.30 5.68
C ARG A 91 -4.80 -37.82 5.82
N VAL A 92 -3.50 -37.51 5.85
CA VAL A 92 -2.99 -36.15 5.98
C VAL A 92 -3.24 -35.36 4.71
N HIS A 93 -3.02 -35.96 3.53
CA HIS A 93 -3.32 -35.32 2.24
C HIS A 93 -4.80 -34.95 2.10
N LEU A 94 -5.70 -35.85 2.49
CA LEU A 94 -7.14 -35.56 2.53
C LEU A 94 -7.48 -34.44 3.52
N GLY A 95 -6.83 -34.42 4.69
CA GLY A 95 -6.99 -33.34 5.67
C GLY A 95 -6.47 -31.98 5.17
N ALA A 96 -5.42 -31.99 4.35
CA ALA A 96 -4.82 -30.78 3.79
C ALA A 96 -5.72 -30.08 2.75
N LEU A 97 -6.65 -30.82 2.12
CA LEU A 97 -7.61 -30.28 1.16
C LEU A 97 -8.39 -29.06 1.70
N LYS A 98 -8.68 -29.06 3.01
CA LYS A 98 -9.33 -27.94 3.71
C LYS A 98 -8.59 -26.60 3.52
N TYR A 99 -7.28 -26.63 3.39
CA TYR A 99 -6.42 -25.44 3.33
C TYR A 99 -5.94 -25.09 1.91
N VAL A 100 -6.31 -25.89 0.91
CA VAL A 100 -5.95 -25.63 -0.49
C VAL A 100 -6.38 -24.24 -0.96
N PRO A 101 -7.59 -23.71 -0.63
CA PRO A 101 -7.95 -22.34 -1.01
C PRO A 101 -6.98 -21.28 -0.49
N HIS A 102 -6.42 -21.47 0.72
CA HIS A 102 -5.43 -20.55 1.27
C HIS A 102 -4.07 -20.67 0.57
N ALA A 103 -3.64 -21.90 0.24
CA ALA A 103 -2.41 -22.12 -0.54
C ALA A 103 -2.51 -21.48 -1.94
N VAL A 104 -3.65 -21.66 -2.62
CA VAL A 104 -3.92 -21.05 -3.94
C VAL A 104 -3.93 -19.52 -3.84
N LEU A 105 -4.57 -18.95 -2.82
CA LEU A 105 -4.55 -17.50 -2.61
C LEU A 105 -3.12 -16.97 -2.49
N LYS A 106 -2.30 -17.57 -1.62
CA LYS A 106 -0.91 -17.14 -1.40
C LYS A 106 -0.03 -17.34 -2.64
N LEU A 107 -0.30 -18.37 -3.44
CA LEU A 107 0.38 -18.61 -4.70
C LEU A 107 0.06 -17.53 -5.74
N LEU A 108 -1.24 -17.22 -5.93
CA LEU A 108 -1.70 -16.21 -6.90
C LEU A 108 -1.35 -14.78 -6.46
N GLU A 109 -1.32 -14.51 -5.15
CA GLU A 109 -0.90 -13.20 -4.63
C GLU A 109 0.56 -12.90 -4.99
N ASN A 110 1.44 -13.92 -5.05
CA ASN A 110 2.87 -13.76 -5.34
C ASN A 110 3.25 -14.14 -6.78
N MET A 111 2.36 -13.90 -7.75
CA MET A 111 2.70 -14.06 -9.16
C MET A 111 3.90 -13.17 -9.53
N PRO A 112 4.88 -13.70 -10.30
CA PRO A 112 5.95 -12.89 -10.86
C PRO A 112 5.38 -11.78 -11.74
N MET A 113 5.98 -10.59 -11.64
CA MET A 113 5.56 -9.46 -12.46
C MET A 113 6.18 -9.56 -13.86
N PRO A 114 5.62 -8.93 -14.92
CA PRO A 114 6.08 -9.13 -16.30
C PRO A 114 7.54 -8.71 -16.59
N TRP A 115 8.12 -7.86 -15.73
CA TRP A 115 9.52 -7.42 -15.78
C TRP A 115 10.48 -8.35 -15.02
N GLU A 116 9.96 -9.35 -14.30
CA GLU A 116 10.72 -10.36 -13.59
C GLU A 116 10.78 -11.65 -14.42
N GLN A 117 11.97 -12.24 -14.57
CA GLN A 117 12.12 -13.55 -15.19
C GLN A 117 11.78 -14.69 -14.22
N VAL A 118 12.34 -14.61 -13.02
CA VAL A 118 12.21 -15.62 -11.97
C VAL A 118 11.98 -14.89 -10.64
N ARG A 119 11.03 -15.40 -9.86
CA ARG A 119 10.77 -14.92 -8.51
C ARG A 119 10.92 -16.06 -7.51
N GLU A 120 11.91 -15.94 -6.64
CA GLU A 120 12.10 -16.87 -5.53
C GLU A 120 11.24 -16.43 -4.33
N VAL A 121 10.43 -17.35 -3.82
CA VAL A 121 9.53 -17.08 -2.69
C VAL A 121 9.77 -18.05 -1.54
N PRO A 122 9.72 -17.58 -0.28
CA PRO A 122 9.81 -18.45 0.88
C PRO A 122 8.54 -19.30 0.96
N VAL A 123 8.73 -20.61 1.13
CA VAL A 123 7.63 -21.57 1.25
C VAL A 123 7.60 -22.23 2.62
N ILE A 124 6.40 -22.46 3.14
CA ILE A 124 6.14 -23.33 4.29
C ILE A 124 5.43 -24.57 3.76
N TYR A 125 6.02 -25.74 3.97
CA TYR A 125 5.48 -27.01 3.50
C TYR A 125 5.22 -27.96 4.66
N HIS A 126 4.26 -28.86 4.48
CA HIS A 126 4.04 -29.96 5.41
C HIS A 126 5.16 -31.01 5.28
N ILE A 127 5.62 -31.62 6.38
CA ILE A 127 6.77 -32.54 6.38
C ILE A 127 6.61 -33.75 5.44
N THR A 128 5.36 -34.16 5.15
CA THR A 128 5.03 -35.24 4.21
C THR A 128 4.78 -34.75 2.78
N GLY A 129 4.97 -33.47 2.48
CA GLY A 129 4.68 -32.89 1.16
C GLY A 129 3.19 -32.70 0.83
N ALA A 130 2.30 -32.85 1.81
CA ALA A 130 0.85 -32.83 1.57
C ALA A 130 0.29 -31.49 1.09
N ILE A 131 0.92 -30.38 1.48
CA ILE A 131 0.56 -29.02 1.06
C ILE A 131 1.76 -28.09 1.23
N THR A 132 1.84 -27.09 0.35
CA THR A 132 2.87 -26.06 0.35
C THR A 132 2.19 -24.69 0.29
N PHE A 133 2.55 -23.79 1.19
CA PHE A 133 2.10 -22.41 1.24
C PHE A 133 3.24 -21.48 0.88
N VAL A 134 2.97 -20.45 0.09
CA VAL A 134 3.89 -19.32 -0.07
C VAL A 134 3.75 -18.43 1.17
N ASN A 135 4.86 -18.25 1.90
CA ASN A 135 4.90 -17.47 3.14
C ASN A 135 5.46 -16.07 2.91
N GLU A 136 4.90 -15.38 1.92
CA GLU A 136 5.27 -14.02 1.57
C GLU A 136 4.03 -13.19 1.29
N VAL A 137 4.07 -11.92 1.71
CA VAL A 137 3.11 -10.91 1.27
C VAL A 137 3.88 -9.97 0.32
N PRO A 138 3.46 -9.83 -0.94
CA PRO A 138 4.19 -9.04 -1.93
C PRO A 138 4.02 -7.56 -1.60
N LYS A 139 5.02 -6.99 -0.95
CA LYS A 139 5.06 -5.57 -0.63
C LYS A 139 5.83 -4.83 -1.70
N VAL A 140 5.28 -3.72 -2.13
CA VAL A 140 5.85 -2.87 -3.18
C VAL A 140 5.85 -1.42 -2.73
N ILE A 141 6.78 -0.64 -3.26
CA ILE A 141 6.84 0.80 -3.06
C ILE A 141 5.85 1.43 -4.05
N PRO A 142 4.82 2.17 -3.60
CA PRO A 142 3.75 2.67 -4.48
C PRO A 142 4.22 3.45 -5.73
N PRO A 143 5.10 4.47 -5.65
CA PRO A 143 5.55 5.20 -6.84
C PRO A 143 6.38 4.33 -7.80
N VAL A 144 7.19 3.41 -7.27
CA VAL A 144 8.00 2.48 -8.08
C VAL A 144 7.10 1.49 -8.82
N TYR A 145 6.17 0.85 -8.11
CA TYR A 145 5.25 -0.12 -8.72
C TYR A 145 4.35 0.52 -9.77
N HIS A 146 3.89 1.74 -9.51
CA HIS A 146 3.11 2.50 -10.48
C HIS A 146 3.95 2.83 -11.73
N ALA A 147 5.20 3.27 -11.57
CA ALA A 147 6.12 3.52 -12.68
C ALA A 147 6.46 2.24 -13.48
N GLN A 148 6.72 1.11 -12.81
CA GLN A 148 6.96 -0.18 -13.46
C GLN A 148 5.79 -0.54 -14.39
N TRP A 149 4.55 -0.50 -13.90
CA TRP A 149 3.37 -0.75 -14.74
C TRP A 149 3.17 0.29 -15.84
N ALA A 150 3.59 1.53 -15.63
CA ALA A 150 3.56 2.57 -16.63
C ALA A 150 4.53 2.29 -17.79
N THR A 151 5.75 1.84 -17.47
CA THR A 151 6.71 1.36 -18.49
C THR A 151 6.17 0.11 -19.21
N MET A 152 5.52 -0.81 -18.50
CA MET A 152 4.88 -1.99 -19.12
C MET A 152 3.79 -1.60 -20.11
N TRP A 153 2.96 -0.62 -19.75
CA TRP A 153 1.94 -0.09 -20.64
C TRP A 153 2.54 0.46 -21.94
N LEU A 154 3.64 1.20 -21.84
CA LEU A 154 4.35 1.73 -23.00
C LEU A 154 4.97 0.61 -23.85
N ALA A 155 5.70 -0.30 -23.24
CA ALA A 155 6.36 -1.43 -23.91
C ALA A 155 5.33 -2.33 -24.64
N MET A 156 4.26 -2.73 -23.95
CA MET A 156 3.21 -3.57 -24.54
C MET A 156 2.47 -2.87 -25.69
N ARG A 157 2.28 -1.55 -25.62
CA ARG A 157 1.68 -0.77 -26.71
C ARG A 157 2.59 -0.69 -27.93
N ARG A 158 3.89 -0.46 -27.73
CA ARG A 158 4.91 -0.47 -28.80
C ARG A 158 4.96 -1.83 -29.47
N GLU A 159 5.10 -2.90 -28.69
CA GLU A 159 5.14 -4.29 -29.19
C GLU A 159 3.87 -4.64 -29.99
N LYS A 160 2.68 -4.27 -29.48
CA LYS A 160 1.42 -4.52 -30.20
C LYS A 160 1.29 -3.74 -31.50
N ARG A 161 1.87 -2.53 -31.58
CA ARG A 161 1.88 -1.71 -32.80
C ARG A 161 2.85 -2.30 -33.83
N ASP A 162 4.02 -2.73 -33.39
CA ASP A 162 5.13 -3.10 -34.28
C ASP A 162 5.02 -4.56 -34.76
N ARG A 163 4.45 -5.45 -33.94
CA ARG A 163 4.29 -6.86 -34.29
C ARG A 163 3.12 -7.09 -35.26
N ARG A 164 3.43 -7.60 -36.47
CA ARG A 164 2.43 -7.91 -37.51
C ARG A 164 1.43 -9.00 -37.13
N HIS A 165 1.89 -10.07 -36.48
CA HIS A 165 1.05 -11.20 -36.07
C HIS A 165 1.28 -11.53 -34.60
N PHE A 166 0.32 -11.14 -33.76
CA PHE A 166 0.32 -11.48 -32.34
C PHE A 166 -0.48 -12.77 -32.11
N LYS A 167 0.22 -13.90 -32.02
CA LYS A 167 -0.40 -15.21 -31.74
C LYS A 167 -0.67 -15.34 -30.25
N ARG A 168 -1.94 -15.46 -29.88
CA ARG A 168 -2.35 -15.71 -28.48
C ARG A 168 -2.07 -17.17 -28.10
N MET A 169 -1.74 -17.40 -26.84
CA MET A 169 -1.64 -18.74 -26.27
C MET A 169 -2.99 -19.47 -26.35
N ARG A 170 -2.94 -20.80 -26.44
CA ARG A 170 -4.14 -21.65 -26.38
C ARG A 170 -4.45 -21.94 -24.90
N PHE A 171 -5.74 -22.02 -24.59
CA PHE A 171 -6.23 -22.39 -23.27
C PHE A 171 -7.12 -23.62 -23.41
N PRO A 172 -6.89 -24.69 -22.61
CA PRO A 172 -5.77 -24.87 -21.68
C PRO A 172 -4.40 -25.01 -22.41
N PRO A 173 -3.27 -24.67 -21.77
CA PRO A 173 -1.94 -24.81 -22.38
C PRO A 173 -1.48 -26.27 -22.56
N PHE A 174 -1.90 -27.16 -21.66
CA PHE A 174 -1.58 -28.59 -21.65
C PHE A 174 -2.85 -29.41 -21.89
N ASP A 175 -2.67 -30.65 -22.37
CA ASP A 175 -3.78 -31.60 -22.55
C ASP A 175 -4.23 -32.20 -21.20
N ASP A 176 -5.49 -32.61 -21.09
CA ASP A 176 -6.07 -33.12 -19.83
C ASP A 176 -5.45 -34.46 -19.39
N GLU A 177 -4.96 -35.24 -20.36
CA GLU A 177 -4.29 -36.54 -20.13
C GLU A 177 -2.77 -36.41 -19.86
N GLU A 178 -2.21 -35.20 -20.01
CA GLU A 178 -0.78 -34.97 -19.79
C GLU A 178 -0.50 -34.79 -18.29
N PRO A 179 0.38 -35.61 -17.68
CA PRO A 179 0.73 -35.43 -16.28
C PRO A 179 1.49 -34.10 -16.07
N PRO A 180 1.39 -33.47 -14.88
CA PRO A 180 2.16 -32.27 -14.59
C PRO A 180 3.66 -32.49 -14.78
N LEU A 181 4.30 -31.58 -15.52
CA LEU A 181 5.74 -31.60 -15.77
C LEU A 181 6.54 -31.40 -14.48
N ASP A 182 7.58 -32.21 -14.26
CA ASP A 182 8.50 -32.02 -13.14
C ASP A 182 9.39 -30.80 -13.41
N TYR A 183 9.46 -29.90 -12.42
CA TYR A 183 10.31 -28.72 -12.45
C TYR A 183 11.80 -29.08 -12.46
N GLY A 184 12.18 -30.14 -11.72
CA GLY A 184 13.58 -30.54 -11.58
C GLY A 184 14.22 -31.01 -12.89
N ASP A 185 13.47 -31.79 -13.67
CA ASP A 185 13.98 -32.43 -14.89
C ASP A 185 13.75 -31.56 -16.15
N ASN A 186 12.71 -30.72 -16.19
CA ASN A 186 12.33 -29.98 -17.41
C ASN A 186 12.57 -28.47 -17.37
N VAL A 187 12.56 -27.83 -16.19
CA VAL A 187 12.51 -26.35 -16.08
C VAL A 187 13.76 -25.78 -15.39
N LEU A 188 14.37 -26.52 -14.46
CA LEU A 188 15.48 -26.01 -13.66
C LEU A 188 16.70 -25.62 -14.48
N ASP A 189 17.04 -26.40 -15.52
CA ASP A 189 18.23 -26.21 -16.35
C ASP A 189 17.95 -25.36 -17.60
N THR A 190 16.70 -24.95 -17.83
CA THR A 190 16.33 -24.08 -18.97
C THR A 190 16.43 -22.63 -18.57
N GLU A 191 17.21 -21.85 -19.32
CA GLU A 191 17.29 -20.40 -19.11
C GLU A 191 15.93 -19.74 -19.41
N PRO A 192 15.44 -18.87 -18.52
CA PRO A 192 14.19 -18.16 -18.73
C PRO A 192 14.32 -17.21 -19.92
N LEU A 193 13.20 -16.99 -20.60
CA LEU A 193 13.11 -15.96 -21.64
C LEU A 193 13.29 -14.57 -21.04
N GLU A 194 13.71 -13.63 -21.88
CA GLU A 194 13.84 -12.23 -21.51
C GLU A 194 12.50 -11.66 -21.01
N ALA A 195 12.57 -10.92 -19.90
CA ALA A 195 11.42 -10.27 -19.33
C ALA A 195 11.08 -9.00 -20.12
N ILE A 196 9.88 -8.45 -19.92
CA ILE A 196 9.53 -7.17 -20.54
C ILE A 196 10.24 -6.07 -19.75
N GLN A 197 11.28 -5.49 -20.33
CA GLN A 197 12.01 -4.34 -19.80
C GLN A 197 12.12 -3.29 -20.90
N LEU A 198 12.02 -2.02 -20.52
CA LEU A 198 12.24 -0.91 -21.44
C LEU A 198 13.72 -0.53 -21.38
N ASP A 199 14.33 -0.23 -22.53
CA ASP A 199 15.66 0.34 -22.57
C ASP A 199 15.61 1.74 -21.95
N LEU A 200 16.19 1.87 -20.75
CA LEU A 200 16.26 3.11 -19.99
C LEU A 200 17.44 3.95 -20.47
N ASP A 201 17.31 5.28 -20.41
CA ASP A 201 18.37 6.19 -20.81
C ASP A 201 19.45 6.30 -19.72
N GLU A 202 20.73 6.17 -20.08
CA GLU A 202 21.83 6.15 -19.12
C GLU A 202 22.05 7.49 -18.40
N GLU A 203 21.65 8.62 -19.00
CA GLU A 203 21.82 9.95 -18.44
C GLU A 203 20.55 10.43 -17.75
N GLU A 204 19.42 10.39 -18.45
CA GLU A 204 18.14 10.89 -17.91
C GLU A 204 17.57 9.97 -16.82
N ASP A 205 17.66 8.65 -16.99
CA ASP A 205 17.10 7.67 -16.06
C ASP A 205 18.11 7.15 -15.03
N ALA A 206 19.33 7.70 -15.00
CA ALA A 206 20.42 7.27 -14.11
C ALA A 206 19.99 7.06 -12.64
N PRO A 207 19.14 7.92 -12.01
CA PRO A 207 18.66 7.71 -10.64
C PRO A 207 17.88 6.41 -10.38
N VAL A 208 17.29 5.81 -11.40
CA VAL A 208 16.39 4.64 -11.29
C VAL A 208 16.85 3.43 -12.11
N ALA A 209 17.71 3.62 -13.10
CA ALA A 209 18.08 2.61 -14.10
C ALA A 209 18.54 1.28 -13.50
N ASP A 210 19.40 1.33 -12.49
CA ASP A 210 20.03 0.15 -11.90
C ASP A 210 19.06 -0.79 -11.16
N TRP A 211 17.96 -0.27 -10.61
CA TRP A 211 17.12 -0.99 -9.66
C TRP A 211 15.64 -1.03 -10.03
N LEU A 212 15.21 -0.32 -11.08
CA LEU A 212 13.79 -0.17 -11.42
C LEU A 212 13.09 -1.50 -11.67
N TYR A 213 13.78 -2.47 -12.28
CA TYR A 213 13.21 -3.77 -12.64
C TYR A 213 13.58 -4.92 -11.68
N ASP A 214 14.18 -4.60 -10.54
CA ASP A 214 14.42 -5.58 -9.48
C ASP A 214 13.11 -6.10 -8.87
N SER A 215 13.14 -7.33 -8.34
CA SER A 215 11.99 -7.92 -7.66
C SER A 215 11.61 -7.19 -6.36
N ARG A 216 12.63 -6.72 -5.62
CA ARG A 216 12.50 -5.85 -4.46
C ARG A 216 13.52 -4.72 -4.58
N PRO A 217 13.15 -3.63 -5.26
CA PRO A 217 14.03 -2.50 -5.46
C PRO A 217 14.61 -1.96 -4.15
N LEU A 218 15.87 -1.52 -4.17
CA LEU A 218 16.49 -0.76 -3.08
C LEU A 218 16.63 -1.49 -1.73
N LEU A 219 16.49 -2.83 -1.70
CA LEU A 219 16.49 -3.62 -0.45
C LEU A 219 17.76 -3.48 0.39
N ASP A 220 18.93 -3.36 -0.25
CA ASP A 220 20.24 -3.22 0.39
C ASP A 220 20.70 -1.76 0.57
N THR A 221 19.80 -0.80 0.32
CA THR A 221 20.10 0.64 0.35
C THR A 221 19.47 1.33 1.57
N PRO A 222 19.94 2.53 1.97
CA PRO A 222 19.34 3.28 3.09
C PRO A 222 17.91 3.78 2.78
N HIS A 223 17.45 3.70 1.53
CA HIS A 223 16.10 4.12 1.13
C HIS A 223 15.00 3.24 1.71
N VAL A 224 15.33 2.03 2.20
CA VAL A 224 14.37 1.08 2.80
C VAL A 224 14.86 0.65 4.17
N ASN A 225 13.93 0.35 5.08
CA ASN A 225 14.25 -0.09 6.45
C ASN A 225 14.86 -1.51 6.57
N GLY A 226 15.37 -2.08 5.49
CA GLY A 226 15.94 -3.44 5.40
C GLY A 226 14.96 -4.51 4.91
N SER A 227 15.30 -5.79 5.16
CA SER A 227 14.60 -6.97 4.61
C SER A 227 13.12 -7.10 4.97
N SER A 228 12.64 -6.38 6.00
CA SER A 228 11.22 -6.33 6.35
C SER A 228 10.38 -5.58 5.31
N TYR A 229 11.03 -4.70 4.54
CA TYR A 229 10.50 -3.94 3.40
C TYR A 229 9.15 -3.29 3.72
N ARG A 230 9.15 -2.35 4.68
CA ARG A 230 7.92 -1.72 5.23
C ARG A 230 7.85 -0.23 5.02
N LEU A 231 8.99 0.44 5.08
CA LEU A 231 9.13 1.88 4.99
C LEU A 231 10.09 2.20 3.86
N TRP A 232 9.78 3.25 3.13
CA TRP A 232 10.61 3.74 2.03
C TRP A 232 10.78 5.25 2.14
N ASN A 233 11.92 5.75 1.66
CA ASN A 233 12.26 7.15 1.54
C ASN A 233 13.09 7.36 0.28
N LEU A 234 12.56 8.12 -0.68
CA LEU A 234 13.18 8.37 -1.98
C LEU A 234 13.62 9.83 -2.10
N ASP A 235 14.67 10.04 -2.89
CA ASP A 235 15.17 11.36 -3.21
C ASP A 235 14.33 12.03 -4.30
N LEU A 236 14.43 13.35 -4.40
CA LEU A 236 13.66 14.12 -5.39
C LEU A 236 13.96 13.70 -6.84
N PRO A 237 15.22 13.45 -7.27
CA PRO A 237 15.50 12.98 -8.63
C PRO A 237 14.88 11.61 -8.93
N GLN A 238 14.93 10.69 -7.96
CA GLN A 238 14.29 9.38 -8.09
C GLN A 238 12.77 9.55 -8.27
N MET A 239 12.14 10.39 -7.45
CA MET A 239 10.70 10.67 -7.53
C MET A 239 10.32 11.35 -8.85
N ALA A 240 11.12 12.28 -9.35
CA ALA A 240 10.90 12.98 -10.61
C ALA A 240 10.90 12.00 -11.79
N ASN A 241 11.91 11.11 -11.87
CA ASN A 241 11.98 10.10 -12.91
C ASN A 241 10.83 9.08 -12.84
N LEU A 242 10.49 8.62 -11.64
CA LEU A 242 9.33 7.73 -11.47
C LEU A 242 8.02 8.41 -11.87
N TYR A 243 7.87 9.72 -11.60
CA TYR A 243 6.71 10.50 -11.99
C TYR A 243 6.63 10.68 -13.51
N ARG A 244 7.78 10.93 -14.17
CA ARG A 244 7.90 10.99 -15.63
C ARG A 244 7.35 9.75 -16.32
N PHE A 245 7.74 8.55 -15.85
CA PHE A 245 7.16 7.29 -16.33
C PHE A 245 5.68 7.15 -15.97
N GLY A 246 5.36 7.42 -14.70
CA GLY A 246 4.02 7.30 -14.13
C GLY A 246 2.97 8.14 -14.84
N ARG A 247 3.35 9.29 -15.40
CA ARG A 247 2.48 10.21 -16.13
C ARG A 247 1.66 9.53 -17.22
N THR A 248 2.17 8.47 -17.83
CA THR A 248 1.44 7.71 -18.87
C THR A 248 0.19 6.98 -18.38
N LEU A 249 0.10 6.68 -17.08
CA LEU A 249 -1.06 6.05 -16.44
C LEU A 249 -1.85 7.01 -15.54
N LEU A 250 -1.27 8.14 -15.15
CA LEU A 250 -1.95 9.13 -14.32
C LEU A 250 -3.03 9.89 -15.10
N SER A 251 -3.94 10.48 -14.34
CA SER A 251 -4.88 11.46 -14.86
C SER A 251 -4.19 12.79 -15.15
N ASP A 252 -4.69 13.51 -16.15
CA ASP A 252 -4.34 14.91 -16.36
C ASP A 252 -5.13 15.86 -15.43
N PHE A 253 -6.26 15.39 -14.88
CA PHE A 253 -7.12 16.19 -14.00
C PHE A 253 -6.60 16.18 -12.55
N ASN A 254 -5.77 17.17 -12.21
CA ASN A 254 -5.29 17.36 -10.84
C ASN A 254 -6.21 18.26 -9.98
N ASP A 255 -7.14 18.99 -10.59
CA ASP A 255 -8.10 19.84 -9.87
C ASP A 255 -9.32 19.02 -9.41
N ARG A 256 -9.64 19.11 -8.13
CA ARG A 256 -10.79 18.44 -7.53
C ARG A 256 -12.12 19.00 -8.02
N ASN A 257 -12.14 20.24 -8.50
CA ASN A 257 -13.31 20.86 -9.11
C ASN A 257 -13.82 20.10 -10.35
N TYR A 258 -12.95 19.34 -11.04
CA TYR A 258 -13.36 18.48 -12.14
C TYR A 258 -14.44 17.46 -11.71
N PHE A 259 -14.35 16.96 -10.47
CA PHE A 259 -15.28 15.97 -9.92
C PHE A 259 -16.56 16.58 -9.34
N TYR A 260 -16.89 17.83 -9.69
CA TYR A 260 -18.15 18.44 -9.26
C TYR A 260 -19.35 17.58 -9.69
N LEU A 261 -20.18 17.20 -8.71
CA LEU A 261 -21.29 16.23 -8.85
C LEU A 261 -20.87 14.81 -9.28
N PHE A 262 -19.58 14.54 -9.42
CA PHE A 262 -19.01 13.24 -9.76
C PHE A 262 -18.05 12.74 -8.66
N GLU A 263 -18.47 12.91 -7.42
CA GLU A 263 -17.75 12.50 -6.22
C GLU A 263 -18.61 11.57 -5.34
N PRO A 264 -18.03 10.81 -4.39
CA PRO A 264 -18.78 9.87 -3.56
C PRO A 264 -20.01 10.48 -2.86
N LYS A 265 -19.91 11.71 -2.35
CA LYS A 265 -21.03 12.39 -1.69
C LYS A 265 -22.19 12.67 -2.64
N ALA A 266 -21.88 13.10 -3.87
CA ALA A 266 -22.89 13.30 -4.91
C ALA A 266 -23.56 11.98 -5.29
N PHE A 267 -22.80 10.88 -5.40
CA PHE A 267 -23.37 9.54 -5.65
C PHE A 267 -24.23 9.03 -4.50
N PHE A 268 -23.86 9.29 -3.24
CA PHE A 268 -24.69 8.93 -2.09
C PHE A 268 -26.02 9.69 -2.10
N THR A 269 -26.00 10.98 -2.43
CA THR A 269 -27.21 11.79 -2.58
C THR A 269 -28.05 11.34 -3.77
N ALA A 270 -27.44 11.05 -4.92
CA ALA A 270 -28.13 10.49 -6.09
C ALA A 270 -28.83 9.16 -5.75
N LYS A 271 -28.13 8.26 -5.03
CA LYS A 271 -28.67 6.99 -4.53
C LYS A 271 -29.83 7.19 -3.55
N ALA A 272 -29.71 8.13 -2.62
CA ALA A 272 -30.73 8.40 -1.60
C ALA A 272 -32.01 8.97 -2.23
N LEU A 273 -31.86 9.83 -3.24
CA LEU A 273 -32.97 10.47 -3.96
C LEU A 273 -33.53 9.63 -5.12
N ASN A 274 -32.94 8.47 -5.42
CA ASN A 274 -33.27 7.65 -6.60
C ASN A 274 -33.18 8.45 -7.92
N VAL A 275 -32.17 9.31 -8.04
CA VAL A 275 -31.88 10.13 -9.22
C VAL A 275 -30.56 9.66 -9.84
N ALA A 276 -30.46 9.69 -11.17
CA ALA A 276 -29.24 9.35 -11.88
C ALA A 276 -28.52 10.62 -12.39
N ILE A 277 -27.21 10.68 -12.16
CA ILE A 277 -26.33 11.68 -12.77
C ILE A 277 -26.00 11.21 -14.20
N PRO A 278 -25.97 12.09 -15.21
CA PRO A 278 -25.47 11.72 -16.53
C PRO A 278 -24.06 11.13 -16.45
N GLY A 279 -23.88 9.90 -16.95
CA GLY A 279 -22.60 9.19 -16.88
C GLY A 279 -22.26 8.55 -15.53
N GLY A 280 -23.06 8.81 -14.47
CA GLY A 280 -22.91 8.19 -13.17
C GLY A 280 -23.63 6.85 -13.02
N PRO A 281 -23.44 6.18 -11.87
CA PRO A 281 -24.08 4.90 -11.56
C PRO A 281 -25.58 5.07 -11.32
N ARG A 282 -26.32 3.97 -11.48
CA ARG A 282 -27.74 3.86 -11.12
C ARG A 282 -27.90 2.86 -10.00
N PHE A 283 -28.80 3.17 -9.07
CA PHE A 283 -29.03 2.35 -7.89
C PHE A 283 -30.49 1.94 -7.80
N GLU A 284 -30.76 0.93 -6.99
CA GLU A 284 -32.14 0.66 -6.56
C GLU A 284 -32.64 1.77 -5.62
N PRO A 285 -33.95 2.10 -5.66
CA PRO A 285 -34.54 3.09 -4.79
C PRO A 285 -34.36 2.71 -3.31
N LEU A 286 -33.81 3.62 -2.51
CA LEU A 286 -33.61 3.40 -1.07
C LEU A 286 -34.94 3.42 -0.29
N PHE A 287 -35.85 4.31 -0.67
CA PHE A 287 -37.16 4.49 -0.04
C PHE A 287 -38.28 4.20 -1.05
N ARG A 288 -38.73 2.94 -1.11
CA ARG A 288 -39.80 2.50 -2.03
C ARG A 288 -41.20 3.00 -1.62
N GLU A 289 -41.37 3.42 -0.37
CA GLU A 289 -42.63 3.95 0.17
C GLU A 289 -43.02 5.32 -0.43
N SER A 290 -42.05 6.04 -1.00
CA SER A 290 -42.22 7.37 -1.60
C SER A 290 -43.06 7.33 -2.88
N ASP A 291 -43.05 6.21 -3.62
CA ASP A 291 -43.75 6.06 -4.90
C ASP A 291 -45.28 5.99 -4.74
N ASN A 292 -45.78 5.81 -3.51
CA ASN A 292 -47.21 5.69 -3.20
C ASN A 292 -47.85 6.99 -2.65
N PHE A 293 -47.08 8.07 -2.51
CA PHE A 293 -47.61 9.39 -2.12
C PHE A 293 -47.81 10.23 -3.37
N ASP A 294 -49.05 10.63 -3.63
CA ASP A 294 -49.45 11.52 -4.73
C ASP A 294 -48.99 12.97 -4.42
N ASP A 295 -47.68 13.19 -4.45
CA ASP A 295 -47.04 14.50 -4.24
C ASP A 295 -47.29 15.47 -5.43
N ASP A 296 -47.82 14.96 -6.55
CA ASP A 296 -48.01 15.70 -7.80
C ASP A 296 -49.23 16.65 -7.76
N TRP A 297 -50.28 16.32 -7.00
CA TRP A 297 -51.51 17.12 -6.91
C TRP A 297 -51.76 17.67 -5.51
N ASN A 298 -50.89 18.59 -5.09
CA ASN A 298 -51.04 19.33 -3.84
C ASN A 298 -51.33 20.82 -4.09
N GLU A 299 -51.96 21.51 -3.14
CA GLU A 299 -52.28 22.95 -3.24
C GLU A 299 -51.04 23.83 -3.53
N PHE A 300 -49.86 23.35 -3.14
CA PHE A 300 -48.55 23.97 -3.37
C PHE A 300 -47.98 23.71 -4.77
N ASN A 301 -48.34 22.60 -5.43
CA ASN A 301 -47.82 22.19 -6.74
C ASN A 301 -48.81 22.51 -7.89
N ASP A 302 -49.83 23.34 -7.63
CA ASP A 302 -50.79 23.78 -8.65
C ASP A 302 -50.08 24.51 -9.80
N ILE A 303 -50.27 24.01 -11.03
CA ILE A 303 -49.64 24.51 -12.25
C ILE A 303 -49.95 26.00 -12.51
N ASN A 304 -51.09 26.51 -12.03
CA ASN A 304 -51.45 27.91 -12.19
C ASN A 304 -50.68 28.84 -11.24
N LYS A 305 -50.09 28.30 -10.16
CA LYS A 305 -49.34 29.04 -9.15
C LYS A 305 -47.83 28.95 -9.35
N VAL A 306 -47.35 27.99 -10.15
CA VAL A 306 -45.92 27.75 -10.39
C VAL A 306 -45.45 28.46 -11.65
N ILE A 307 -44.49 29.37 -11.52
CA ILE A 307 -43.85 30.05 -12.67
C ILE A 307 -42.66 29.22 -13.15
N ILE A 308 -42.81 28.53 -14.29
CA ILE A 308 -41.73 27.75 -14.90
C ILE A 308 -40.94 28.65 -15.87
N ARG A 309 -39.80 29.17 -15.40
CA ARG A 309 -38.85 29.90 -16.28
C ARG A 309 -37.78 28.98 -16.87
N GLN A 310 -37.29 28.04 -16.07
CA GLN A 310 -36.30 27.05 -16.46
C GLN A 310 -36.67 25.71 -15.83
N GLN A 311 -36.44 24.62 -16.55
CA GLN A 311 -36.67 23.28 -16.02
C GLN A 311 -35.65 22.96 -14.92
N ILE A 312 -36.14 22.47 -13.78
CA ILE A 312 -35.27 21.98 -12.70
C ILE A 312 -34.66 20.65 -13.15
N ARG A 313 -33.34 20.64 -13.35
CA ARG A 313 -32.60 19.44 -13.78
C ARG A 313 -32.22 18.56 -12.59
N THR A 314 -31.84 17.32 -12.88
CA THR A 314 -31.42 16.34 -11.86
C THR A 314 -30.16 16.80 -11.13
N GLU A 315 -29.26 17.50 -11.81
CA GLU A 315 -28.04 18.07 -11.23
C GLU A 315 -28.38 19.07 -10.12
N TYR A 316 -29.43 19.87 -10.27
CA TYR A 316 -29.84 20.84 -9.24
C TYR A 316 -30.35 20.14 -7.98
N LYS A 317 -31.10 19.04 -8.16
CA LYS A 317 -31.57 18.18 -7.06
C LYS A 317 -30.43 17.55 -6.27
N ILE A 318 -29.27 17.34 -6.88
CA ILE A 318 -28.11 16.76 -6.22
C ILE A 318 -27.21 17.83 -5.63
N ALA A 319 -26.97 18.93 -6.35
CA ALA A 319 -26.17 20.06 -5.90
C ALA A 319 -26.76 20.74 -4.66
N PHE A 320 -28.09 20.93 -4.65
CA PHE A 320 -28.80 21.58 -3.55
C PHE A 320 -29.94 20.67 -3.07
N PRO A 321 -29.61 19.57 -2.37
CA PRO A 321 -30.55 18.51 -2.09
C PRO A 321 -31.69 18.92 -1.16
N HIS A 322 -31.44 19.87 -0.26
CA HIS A 322 -32.45 20.39 0.65
C HIS A 322 -33.39 21.44 0.04
N LEU A 323 -33.04 22.01 -1.11
CA LEU A 323 -33.81 23.07 -1.75
C LEU A 323 -34.79 22.52 -2.79
N TYR A 324 -34.33 21.62 -3.66
CA TYR A 324 -35.08 21.17 -4.83
C TYR A 324 -35.79 19.81 -4.66
N ASN A 325 -35.74 19.20 -3.47
CA ASN A 325 -36.41 17.94 -3.20
C ASN A 325 -37.35 18.04 -2.01
N SER A 326 -38.52 17.43 -2.14
CA SER A 326 -39.39 17.13 -1.01
C SER A 326 -38.78 15.97 -0.20
N ARG A 327 -38.74 16.12 1.13
CA ARG A 327 -38.32 15.07 2.08
C ARG A 327 -36.92 14.48 1.79
N PRO A 328 -35.86 15.29 1.73
CA PRO A 328 -34.49 14.80 1.52
C PRO A 328 -34.05 13.94 2.72
N ARG A 329 -34.00 12.62 2.54
CA ARG A 329 -33.59 11.65 3.57
C ARG A 329 -32.25 11.02 3.19
N ALA A 330 -31.36 10.85 4.18
CA ALA A 330 -30.04 10.25 3.98
C ALA A 330 -29.20 10.91 2.86
N VAL A 331 -29.43 12.21 2.61
CA VAL A 331 -28.65 13.00 1.65
C VAL A 331 -27.35 13.47 2.27
N HIS A 332 -26.33 13.68 1.44
CA HIS A 332 -25.02 14.16 1.83
C HIS A 332 -24.71 15.50 1.14
N ILE A 333 -24.12 16.44 1.88
CA ILE A 333 -23.71 17.75 1.35
C ILE A 333 -22.30 17.62 0.77
N SER A 334 -22.17 17.79 -0.55
CA SER A 334 -20.92 17.83 -1.29
C SER A 334 -20.14 19.12 -1.02
N THR A 335 -18.83 19.09 -1.27
CA THR A 335 -18.04 20.33 -1.32
C THR A 335 -18.51 21.14 -2.52
N TYR A 336 -18.80 22.43 -2.33
CA TYR A 336 -19.33 23.26 -3.41
C TYR A 336 -18.26 23.64 -4.43
N HIS A 337 -17.11 24.14 -3.95
CA HIS A 337 -16.03 24.65 -4.78
C HIS A 337 -14.71 24.66 -3.99
N GLU A 338 -13.60 24.32 -4.64
CA GLU A 338 -12.24 24.50 -4.13
C GLU A 338 -11.52 25.60 -4.95
N PRO A 339 -10.54 26.32 -4.40
CA PRO A 339 -9.74 27.28 -5.19
C PRO A 339 -9.17 26.61 -6.44
N HIS A 340 -9.33 27.26 -7.60
CA HIS A 340 -8.88 26.68 -8.87
C HIS A 340 -7.37 26.46 -8.86
N ASN A 341 -6.94 25.28 -9.32
CA ASN A 341 -5.53 25.01 -9.51
C ASN A 341 -5.06 25.67 -10.82
N LEU A 342 -4.23 26.71 -10.70
CA LEU A 342 -3.66 27.46 -11.84
C LEU A 342 -2.21 27.05 -12.13
N TYR A 343 -1.81 25.85 -11.73
CA TYR A 343 -0.47 25.33 -12.02
C TYR A 343 -0.30 25.07 -13.52
N ILE A 344 0.69 25.74 -14.12
CA ILE A 344 1.09 25.54 -15.51
C ILE A 344 2.23 24.53 -15.52
N ARG A 345 2.08 23.49 -16.34
CA ARG A 345 3.11 22.46 -16.51
C ARG A 345 4.08 22.88 -17.59
N THR A 346 5.36 22.82 -17.28
CA THR A 346 6.45 23.02 -18.23
C THR A 346 6.70 21.71 -18.98
N GLU A 347 6.60 21.73 -20.31
CA GLU A 347 6.92 20.56 -21.15
C GLU A 347 8.35 20.63 -21.71
N ASP A 348 8.93 21.84 -21.74
CA ASP A 348 10.27 22.10 -22.27
C ASP A 348 11.26 22.26 -21.11
N PRO A 349 12.23 21.34 -20.94
CA PRO A 349 13.21 21.42 -19.87
C PRO A 349 14.27 22.52 -20.09
N ASP A 350 14.37 23.08 -21.30
CA ASP A 350 15.32 24.14 -21.61
C ASP A 350 14.86 25.52 -21.08
N LEU A 351 13.59 25.63 -20.68
CA LEU A 351 13.05 26.84 -20.07
C LEU A 351 13.42 26.91 -18.58
N PRO A 352 13.72 28.12 -18.05
CA PRO A 352 14.00 28.28 -16.62
C PRO A 352 12.78 27.88 -15.78
N ALA A 353 13.00 27.50 -14.52
CA ALA A 353 11.91 27.04 -13.65
C ALA A 353 10.90 28.18 -13.35
N PHE A 354 11.39 29.41 -13.24
CA PHE A 354 10.57 30.60 -13.06
C PHE A 354 10.58 31.47 -14.32
N TYR A 355 9.52 31.37 -15.13
CA TYR A 355 9.30 32.26 -16.27
C TYR A 355 7.85 32.70 -16.40
N PHE A 356 7.66 33.79 -17.14
CA PHE A 356 6.34 34.26 -17.52
C PHE A 356 5.82 33.46 -18.71
N ASP A 357 5.00 32.44 -18.43
CA ASP A 357 4.44 31.58 -19.46
C ASP A 357 3.48 32.35 -20.40
N PRO A 358 3.50 32.12 -21.72
CA PRO A 358 2.61 32.78 -22.67
C PRO A 358 1.11 32.59 -22.41
N ILE A 359 0.72 31.57 -21.65
CA ILE A 359 -0.67 31.33 -21.22
C ILE A 359 -1.10 32.37 -20.17
N ILE A 360 -0.16 32.93 -19.42
CA ILE A 360 -0.45 33.94 -18.39
C ILE A 360 -0.82 35.26 -19.07
N HIS A 361 -1.95 35.83 -18.65
CA HIS A 361 -2.36 37.14 -19.15
C HIS A 361 -1.35 38.22 -18.74
N PRO A 362 -0.86 39.04 -19.69
CA PRO A 362 0.12 40.07 -19.39
C PRO A 362 -0.46 41.10 -18.42
N ILE A 363 0.33 41.48 -17.43
CA ILE A 363 -0.05 42.49 -16.45
C ILE A 363 -0.01 43.86 -17.14
N SER A 364 -1.18 44.49 -17.29
CA SER A 364 -1.28 45.83 -17.88
C SER A 364 -0.92 46.90 -16.85
N SER A 365 0.05 47.75 -17.18
CA SER A 365 0.44 48.90 -16.37
C SER A 365 -0.67 49.97 -16.25
N ARG A 366 -1.73 49.88 -17.04
CA ARG A 366 -2.87 50.82 -16.98
C ARG A 366 -3.73 50.67 -15.73
N GLY A 367 -3.66 49.51 -15.05
CA GLY A 367 -4.39 49.20 -13.83
C GLY A 367 -3.58 49.37 -12.54
N THR A 368 -2.26 49.49 -12.63
CA THR A 368 -1.33 49.73 -11.51
C THR A 368 -1.09 51.22 -11.25
N ALA A 369 -1.80 52.13 -11.94
CA ALA A 369 -1.91 53.49 -11.45
C ALA A 369 -2.59 53.42 -10.07
N PRO A 370 -1.91 53.81 -8.98
CA PRO A 370 -2.44 53.68 -7.63
C PRO A 370 -3.72 54.50 -7.53
N LYS A 371 -4.89 53.83 -7.55
CA LYS A 371 -6.18 54.52 -7.37
C LYS A 371 -6.39 55.02 -5.93
N ASN A 372 -5.52 54.58 -5.01
CA ASN A 372 -5.37 55.11 -3.67
C ASN A 372 -3.90 55.48 -3.44
N GLU A 373 -3.46 56.63 -3.92
CA GLU A 373 -2.32 57.31 -3.30
C GLU A 373 -2.74 57.74 -1.88
N MET A 374 -2.62 56.83 -0.91
CA MET A 374 -1.96 57.26 0.30
C MET A 374 -0.48 57.17 -0.07
N ILE A 375 0.16 58.33 -0.10
CA ILE A 375 1.61 58.55 -0.12
C ILE A 375 2.33 57.22 0.18
N PRO A 376 3.18 56.68 -0.73
CA PRO A 376 3.86 55.42 -0.45
C PRO A 376 4.44 55.47 0.97
N HIS A 377 4.34 54.37 1.73
CA HIS A 377 4.73 54.40 3.15
C HIS A 377 6.12 55.02 3.33
N GLU A 378 6.99 54.74 2.38
CA GLU A 378 8.31 55.34 2.17
C GLU A 378 8.25 56.87 2.12
N ALA A 379 7.47 57.48 1.23
CA ALA A 379 7.31 58.95 1.19
C ALA A 379 6.58 59.53 2.42
N THR A 380 5.87 58.72 3.22
CA THR A 380 5.29 59.19 4.50
C THR A 380 6.27 59.13 5.66
N VAL A 381 7.25 58.22 5.59
CA VAL A 381 8.27 58.01 6.63
C VAL A 381 9.52 58.85 6.35
N PHE A 382 9.94 58.95 5.09
CA PHE A 382 11.18 59.58 4.64
C PHE A 382 10.96 60.97 3.98
N GLY A 383 9.72 61.34 3.64
CA GLY A 383 9.43 62.60 2.96
C GLY A 383 9.90 62.62 1.49
N ASP A 384 9.56 63.69 0.75
CA ASP A 384 9.98 63.93 -0.65
C ASP A 384 11.43 64.47 -0.75
N SER A 385 12.24 64.35 0.30
CA SER A 385 13.66 64.71 0.23
C SER A 385 14.42 63.57 -0.42
N ASP A 386 14.88 63.81 -1.65
CA ASP A 386 15.95 63.06 -2.33
C ASP A 386 17.32 63.14 -1.58
N GLU A 387 17.33 63.37 -0.26
CA GLU A 387 18.50 63.62 0.58
C GLU A 387 18.39 62.97 1.98
N ASP A 388 17.94 61.71 2.06
CA ASP A 388 18.15 60.88 3.27
C ASP A 388 19.44 60.04 3.12
N ASP A 389 20.58 60.72 2.93
CA ASP A 389 21.93 60.14 3.05
C ASP A 389 22.27 59.78 4.53
N GLU A 390 21.35 59.97 5.48
CA GLU A 390 21.58 59.71 6.92
C GLU A 390 21.34 58.24 7.31
N PHE A 391 20.61 57.46 6.50
CA PHE A 391 20.32 56.05 6.78
C PHE A 391 21.03 55.12 5.79
N GLU A 392 22.17 54.59 6.20
CA GLU A 392 22.87 53.50 5.51
C GLU A 392 22.57 52.18 6.21
N LEU A 393 22.28 51.13 5.41
CA LEU A 393 22.30 49.77 5.94
C LEU A 393 23.74 49.44 6.37
N PRO A 394 23.94 48.78 7.53
CA PRO A 394 25.26 48.30 7.92
C PRO A 394 25.91 47.48 6.80
N GLU A 395 27.23 47.53 6.66
CA GLU A 395 27.97 46.76 5.64
C GLU A 395 27.72 45.24 5.73
N GLU A 396 27.27 44.75 6.90
CA GLU A 396 26.90 43.35 7.14
C GLU A 396 25.48 42.99 6.68
N CYS A 397 24.68 43.98 6.25
CA CYS A 397 23.30 43.79 5.81
C CYS A 397 23.22 43.54 4.30
N GLU A 398 23.33 42.27 3.92
CA GLU A 398 23.06 41.78 2.57
C GLU A 398 21.70 41.05 2.51
N ALA A 399 21.22 40.76 1.30
CA ALA A 399 20.02 39.93 1.14
C ALA A 399 20.28 38.52 1.70
N PHE A 400 19.33 37.95 2.43
CA PHE A 400 19.51 36.70 3.18
C PHE A 400 20.09 35.50 2.39
N LEU A 401 19.89 35.44 1.08
CA LEU A 401 20.33 34.36 0.19
C LEU A 401 21.07 34.92 -1.04
N ALA A 402 21.87 35.98 -0.86
CA ALA A 402 22.59 36.62 -1.97
C ALA A 402 23.61 35.68 -2.66
N ASP A 403 24.13 34.71 -1.92
CA ASP A 403 25.14 33.73 -2.40
C ASP A 403 24.53 32.58 -3.23
N ASP A 404 23.23 32.31 -3.06
CA ASP A 404 22.56 31.16 -3.66
C ASP A 404 21.83 31.54 -4.97
N GLU A 405 21.88 30.67 -5.97
CA GLU A 405 21.10 30.83 -7.21
C GLU A 405 19.60 30.67 -6.95
N LEU A 406 18.77 31.45 -7.65
CA LEU A 406 17.31 31.43 -7.50
C LEU A 406 16.69 30.07 -7.84
N GLU A 407 17.25 29.39 -8.83
CA GLU A 407 16.79 28.09 -9.30
C GLU A 407 17.97 27.17 -9.58
N THR A 408 17.69 25.87 -9.56
CA THR A 408 18.62 24.80 -9.91
C THR A 408 17.99 23.95 -11.00
N GLU A 409 18.77 23.08 -11.64
CA GLU A 409 18.28 22.14 -12.66
C GLU A 409 17.10 21.28 -12.18
N ARG A 410 16.96 21.07 -10.86
CA ARG A 410 15.91 20.22 -10.26
C ARG A 410 14.71 20.99 -9.73
N THR A 411 14.74 22.32 -9.79
CA THR A 411 13.70 23.18 -9.20
C THR A 411 12.35 22.98 -9.92
N ALA A 412 12.36 22.94 -11.26
CA ALA A 412 11.15 22.72 -12.06
C ALA A 412 10.49 21.36 -11.73
N ASP A 413 11.28 20.29 -11.69
CA ASP A 413 10.81 18.94 -11.35
C ASP A 413 10.25 18.87 -9.92
N ALA A 414 10.90 19.51 -8.96
CA ALA A 414 10.41 19.55 -7.59
C ALA A 414 9.05 20.27 -7.47
N ILE A 415 8.85 21.35 -8.23
CA ILE A 415 7.56 22.06 -8.31
C ILE A 415 6.51 21.17 -8.99
N ALA A 416 6.87 20.42 -10.03
CA ALA A 416 5.97 19.48 -10.69
C ALA A 416 5.51 18.36 -9.75
N LEU A 417 6.43 17.81 -8.94
CA LEU A 417 6.12 16.80 -7.93
C LEU A 417 5.19 17.32 -6.83
N TRP A 418 5.26 18.60 -6.48
CA TRP A 418 4.36 19.22 -5.51
C TRP A 418 2.89 19.11 -5.92
N TRP A 419 2.62 19.27 -7.22
CA TRP A 419 1.28 19.18 -7.80
C TRP A 419 0.92 17.80 -8.34
N ALA A 420 1.81 16.82 -8.20
CA ALA A 420 1.56 15.46 -8.64
C ALA A 420 0.47 14.79 -7.76
N PRO A 421 -0.35 13.89 -8.32
CA PRO A 421 -1.24 13.08 -7.51
C PRO A 421 -0.47 12.01 -6.71
N TYR A 422 -1.11 11.46 -5.68
CA TYR A 422 -0.62 10.23 -5.04
C TYR A 422 -0.42 9.14 -6.12
N PRO A 423 0.72 8.41 -6.13
CA PRO A 423 1.71 8.29 -5.06
C PRO A 423 2.93 9.23 -5.10
N TYR A 424 2.97 10.20 -6.02
CA TYR A 424 4.19 10.98 -6.30
C TYR A 424 4.36 12.24 -5.44
N ASN A 425 3.33 12.67 -4.74
CA ASN A 425 3.34 13.83 -3.85
C ASN A 425 4.03 13.61 -2.49
N GLN A 426 4.62 12.44 -2.25
CA GLN A 426 5.25 12.09 -0.98
C GLN A 426 6.67 11.58 -1.22
N ARG A 427 7.63 12.07 -0.42
CA ARG A 427 9.03 11.60 -0.47
C ARG A 427 9.27 10.31 0.32
N SER A 428 8.44 10.04 1.31
CA SER A 428 8.57 8.86 2.16
C SER A 428 7.19 8.29 2.48
N GLY A 429 7.13 7.00 2.76
CA GLY A 429 5.86 6.35 3.05
C GLY A 429 6.00 4.92 3.50
N ARG A 430 4.85 4.24 3.55
CA ARG A 430 4.78 2.80 3.80
C ARG A 430 4.71 2.06 2.47
N THR A 431 5.36 0.90 2.41
CA THR A 431 5.11 -0.06 1.34
C THR A 431 3.70 -0.62 1.51
N VAL A 432 3.02 -0.88 0.41
CA VAL A 432 1.67 -1.47 0.39
C VAL A 432 1.73 -2.82 -0.32
N ARG A 433 0.66 -3.62 -0.24
CA ARG A 433 0.61 -4.86 -1.02
C ARG A 433 0.42 -4.53 -2.49
N ALA A 434 0.98 -5.33 -3.39
CA ALA A 434 0.84 -5.14 -4.84
C ALA A 434 -0.63 -5.01 -5.29
N GLN A 435 -1.51 -5.83 -4.71
CA GLN A 435 -2.95 -5.82 -4.99
C GLN A 435 -3.71 -4.59 -4.43
N ASP A 436 -3.13 -3.88 -3.46
CA ASP A 436 -3.78 -2.71 -2.84
C ASP A 436 -3.53 -1.42 -3.63
N ILE A 437 -2.75 -1.46 -4.73
CA ILE A 437 -2.50 -0.32 -5.62
C ILE A 437 -3.44 -0.41 -6.82
N PRO A 438 -4.49 0.43 -6.89
CA PRO A 438 -5.42 0.38 -8.00
C PRO A 438 -4.93 1.24 -9.17
N LEU A 439 -4.19 0.64 -10.10
CA LEU A 439 -3.55 1.33 -11.23
C LEU A 439 -4.52 2.10 -12.14
N VAL A 440 -5.73 1.56 -12.35
CA VAL A 440 -6.73 2.10 -13.29
C VAL A 440 -7.90 2.80 -12.61
N LYS A 441 -7.83 3.02 -11.28
CA LYS A 441 -8.97 3.58 -10.53
C LYS A 441 -9.32 4.99 -10.94
N ASN A 442 -8.33 5.83 -11.19
CA ASN A 442 -8.58 7.21 -11.59
C ASN A 442 -9.29 7.28 -12.95
N TRP A 443 -9.00 6.36 -13.88
CA TRP A 443 -9.58 6.36 -15.22
C TRP A 443 -11.10 6.27 -15.22
N TYR A 444 -11.68 5.36 -14.41
CA TYR A 444 -13.13 5.20 -14.38
C TYR A 444 -13.82 6.16 -13.41
N LEU A 445 -13.07 6.77 -12.47
CA LEU A 445 -13.60 7.85 -11.63
C LEU A 445 -13.73 9.17 -12.40
N GLU A 446 -13.13 9.28 -13.59
CA GLU A 446 -13.35 10.37 -14.52
C GLU A 446 -14.56 10.12 -15.43
N HIS A 447 -15.05 11.19 -16.07
CA HIS A 447 -16.08 11.04 -17.07
C HIS A 447 -15.54 10.26 -18.29
N CYS A 448 -16.35 9.31 -18.76
CA CYS A 448 -16.00 8.53 -19.94
C CYS A 448 -15.79 9.47 -21.15
N PRO A 449 -14.68 9.33 -21.90
CA PRO A 449 -14.39 10.19 -23.05
C PRO A 449 -15.53 10.21 -24.08
N PRO A 450 -15.81 11.36 -24.72
CA PRO A 450 -16.84 11.44 -25.74
C PRO A 450 -16.52 10.54 -26.95
N GLY A 451 -17.54 10.06 -27.64
CA GLY A 451 -17.39 9.20 -28.82
C GLY A 451 -17.10 7.71 -28.54
N GLN A 452 -16.92 7.32 -27.27
CA GLN A 452 -16.74 5.91 -26.91
C GLN A 452 -18.02 5.08 -27.11
N ALA A 453 -17.86 3.80 -27.44
CA ALA A 453 -19.01 2.90 -27.66
C ALA A 453 -19.87 2.71 -26.40
N VAL A 454 -21.17 2.41 -26.58
CA VAL A 454 -22.12 2.16 -25.47
C VAL A 454 -21.58 1.15 -24.46
N LYS A 455 -20.94 0.08 -24.95
CA LYS A 455 -20.31 -0.95 -24.11
C LYS A 455 -19.33 -0.35 -23.09
N VAL A 456 -18.46 0.56 -23.54
CA VAL A 456 -17.44 1.20 -22.69
C VAL A 456 -18.11 2.13 -21.69
N ARG A 457 -19.07 2.94 -22.13
CA ARG A 457 -19.82 3.84 -21.25
C ARG A 457 -20.55 3.10 -20.13
N VAL A 458 -21.14 1.95 -20.43
CA VAL A 458 -21.77 1.07 -19.43
C VAL A 458 -20.73 0.45 -18.49
N SER A 459 -19.55 0.10 -18.97
CA SER A 459 -18.45 -0.37 -18.11
C SER A 459 -18.01 0.70 -17.12
N TYR A 460 -17.85 1.95 -17.55
CA TYR A 460 -17.54 3.08 -16.65
C TYR A 460 -18.62 3.23 -15.57
N GLN A 461 -19.90 3.28 -15.97
CA GLN A 461 -21.03 3.39 -15.03
C GLN A 461 -21.13 2.25 -14.00
N LYS A 462 -20.56 1.07 -14.29
CA LYS A 462 -20.55 -0.07 -13.36
C LYS A 462 -19.33 -0.10 -12.44
N LEU A 463 -18.24 0.56 -12.83
CA LEU A 463 -17.00 0.61 -12.05
C LEU A 463 -17.00 1.77 -11.05
N VAL A 464 -17.65 2.88 -11.42
CA VAL A 464 -18.03 3.99 -10.51
C VAL A 464 -19.06 3.50 -9.52
#